data_AF-A0A2R6B378-F1
#
_entry.id   AF-A0A2R6B378-F1
#
_cell.length_a   1.000
_cell.length_b   1.000
_cell.length_c   1.000
_cell.angle_alpha   90.00
_cell.angle_beta   90.00
_cell.angle_gamma   90.00
#
_symmetry.space_group_name_H-M   'P 1'
#
loop_
_entity.id
_entity.type
_entity.pdbx_description
1 polymer ?
#
loop_
_entity_poly.entity_id
_entity_poly.type
_entity_poly.pdbx_seq_one_letter_code
_entity_poly.pdbx_strand_id
1 'polypeptide(L)'
;MCRMFGVKGSGLLAVKLQEALIQAARRDALDDNISHGDGWGGVWVSASKLNYFRSGEPIFSSDDARGFFDSRVSQMAGLSHARKAAPNEPVRGAYDSHPFSAHLGDDLVFVTHNGWIDKRKLGLEGVDVSKINDTEAFCLLLEKLYSGGFTRTVENALSHVYEVGANIGALNLFFLRVTRGGGLRSVLLL
;
A
#
# COMPACT_ATOMS: atom_id res chain seq x y z
N MET A 1 5.91 -9.60 -10.05
CA MET A 1 4.92 -9.08 -9.05
C MET A 1 5.54 -7.95 -8.26
N CYS A 2 4.87 -7.26 -7.32
CA CYS A 2 5.50 -6.30 -6.40
C CYS A 2 6.11 -7.00 -5.17
N ARG A 3 6.84 -6.25 -4.33
CA ARG A 3 7.23 -6.68 -2.96
C ARG A 3 6.86 -5.62 -1.94
N MET A 4 6.42 -6.07 -0.77
CA MET A 4 5.94 -5.20 0.30
C MET A 4 6.02 -5.87 1.66
N PHE A 5 6.07 -5.06 2.72
CA PHE A 5 5.90 -5.53 4.09
C PHE A 5 5.02 -4.58 4.90
N GLY A 6 4.36 -5.12 5.91
CA GLY A 6 3.75 -4.38 6.99
C GLY A 6 4.47 -4.67 8.30
N VAL A 7 4.57 -3.68 9.19
CA VAL A 7 5.24 -3.82 10.47
C VAL A 7 4.44 -3.14 11.57
N LYS A 8 4.31 -3.80 12.72
CA LYS A 8 3.91 -3.19 13.99
C LYS A 8 4.95 -3.58 15.03
N GLY A 9 5.72 -2.61 15.51
CA GLY A 9 6.86 -2.88 16.38
C GLY A 9 7.85 -1.72 16.41
N SER A 10 9.13 -2.01 16.64
CA SER A 10 10.16 -0.99 16.79
C SER A 10 10.68 -0.43 15.47
N GLY A 11 11.18 0.80 15.54
CA GLY A 11 12.08 1.47 14.59
C GLY A 11 13.09 0.55 13.96
N LEU A 12 13.86 -0.09 14.83
CA LEU A 12 14.95 -0.97 14.44
C LEU A 12 14.48 -2.18 13.61
N LEU A 13 13.32 -2.77 13.93
CA LEU A 13 12.77 -3.85 13.13
C LEU A 13 12.36 -3.35 11.73
N ALA A 14 11.70 -2.20 11.66
CA ALA A 14 11.28 -1.62 10.38
C ALA A 14 12.47 -1.29 9.47
N VAL A 15 13.57 -0.77 10.02
CA VAL A 15 14.82 -0.53 9.26
C VAL A 15 15.37 -1.83 8.67
N LYS A 16 15.45 -2.91 9.46
CA LYS A 16 15.91 -4.22 8.98
C LYS A 16 15.01 -4.79 7.88
N LEU A 17 13.68 -4.66 8.04
CA LEU A 17 12.73 -5.08 7.02
C LEU A 17 12.84 -4.24 5.74
N GLN A 18 13.11 -2.94 5.86
CA GLN A 18 13.34 -2.04 4.73
C GLN A 18 14.61 -2.41 3.97
N GLU A 19 15.70 -2.74 4.66
CA GLU A 19 16.92 -3.25 4.04
C GLU A 19 16.66 -4.57 3.30
N ALA A 20 15.91 -5.49 3.90
CA ALA A 20 15.53 -6.75 3.25
C ALA A 20 14.67 -6.52 2.00
N LEU A 21 13.71 -5.58 2.07
CA LEU A 21 12.88 -5.19 0.92
C LEU A 21 13.74 -4.59 -0.20
N ILE A 22 14.71 -3.72 0.13
CA ILE A 22 15.64 -3.14 -0.85
C ILE A 22 16.41 -4.23 -1.60
N GLN A 23 16.91 -5.24 -0.90
CA GLN A 23 17.64 -6.36 -1.53
C GLN A 23 16.71 -7.21 -2.41
N ALA A 24 15.54 -7.59 -1.87
CA ALA A 24 14.55 -8.38 -2.60
C ALA A 24 14.04 -7.65 -3.86
N ALA A 25 13.86 -6.33 -3.79
CA ALA A 25 13.43 -5.52 -4.91
C ALA A 25 14.51 -5.36 -5.99
N ARG A 26 15.79 -5.36 -5.61
CA ARG A 26 16.91 -5.30 -6.57
C ARG A 26 17.01 -6.58 -7.38
N ARG A 27 16.92 -7.73 -6.71
CA ARG A 27 17.05 -9.05 -7.32
C ARG A 27 16.18 -10.04 -6.55
N ASP A 28 15.04 -10.35 -7.13
CA ASP A 28 14.05 -11.19 -6.46
C ASP A 28 14.28 -12.67 -6.74
N ALA A 29 14.89 -13.37 -5.79
CA ALA A 29 15.14 -14.81 -5.92
C ALA A 29 13.86 -15.65 -6.00
N LEU A 30 12.70 -15.10 -5.63
CA LEU A 30 11.40 -15.77 -5.67
C LEU A 30 10.60 -15.47 -6.95
N ASP A 31 11.14 -14.64 -7.85
CA ASP A 31 10.51 -14.23 -9.11
C ASP A 31 11.61 -14.11 -10.19
N ASP A 32 12.28 -15.24 -10.49
CA ASP A 32 13.31 -15.36 -11.54
C ASP A 32 14.41 -14.29 -11.55
N ASN A 33 14.80 -13.79 -10.38
CA ASN A 33 15.79 -12.73 -10.20
C ASN A 33 15.43 -11.39 -10.86
N ILE A 34 14.14 -11.13 -11.13
CA ILE A 34 13.72 -9.84 -11.68
C ILE A 34 13.92 -8.68 -10.69
N SER A 35 13.91 -7.46 -11.22
CA SER A 35 13.93 -6.23 -10.42
C SER A 35 12.57 -5.51 -10.39
N HIS A 36 12.26 -4.93 -9.23
CA HIS A 36 11.06 -4.16 -8.90
C HIS A 36 11.38 -2.67 -8.93
N GLY A 37 11.42 -2.12 -10.14
CA GLY A 37 12.03 -0.81 -10.42
C GLY A 37 11.07 0.33 -10.73
N ASP A 38 9.75 0.14 -10.65
CA ASP A 38 8.77 1.10 -11.17
C ASP A 38 8.34 2.16 -10.12
N GLY A 39 9.15 2.32 -9.08
CA GLY A 39 8.92 3.23 -7.95
C GLY A 39 8.88 2.53 -6.60
N TRP A 40 8.77 3.32 -5.54
CA TRP A 40 8.56 2.83 -4.18
C TRP A 40 7.84 3.85 -3.32
N GLY A 41 7.34 3.40 -2.18
CA GLY A 41 6.86 4.31 -1.16
C GLY A 41 6.58 3.60 0.14
N GLY A 42 6.25 4.39 1.15
CA GLY A 42 5.94 3.88 2.47
C GLY A 42 5.17 4.86 3.31
N VAL A 43 4.59 4.34 4.37
CA VAL A 43 3.94 5.13 5.42
C VAL A 43 4.28 4.51 6.77
N TRP A 44 4.52 5.34 7.78
CA TRP A 44 4.54 4.87 9.15
C TRP A 44 4.03 5.91 10.13
N VAL A 45 3.52 5.41 11.25
CA VAL A 45 2.96 6.20 12.33
C VAL A 45 3.54 5.78 13.69
N SER A 46 3.98 6.77 14.47
CA SER A 46 4.34 6.66 15.88
C SER A 46 3.55 7.68 16.69
N ALA A 47 3.71 7.67 18.03
CA ALA A 47 2.91 8.51 18.93
C ALA A 47 2.91 9.99 18.52
N SER A 48 4.01 10.46 17.96
CA SER A 48 4.24 11.88 17.61
C SER A 48 4.40 12.16 16.12
N LYS A 49 4.50 11.14 15.25
CA LYS A 49 4.85 11.35 13.84
C LYS A 49 4.04 10.45 12.91
N LEU A 50 3.58 11.03 11.81
CA LEU A 50 3.18 10.33 10.60
C LEU A 50 4.20 10.70 9.52
N ASN A 51 4.83 9.71 8.90
CA ASN A 51 5.71 9.90 7.76
C ASN A 51 5.12 9.17 6.55
N TYR A 52 4.91 9.88 5.45
CA TYR A 52 4.36 9.34 4.21
C TYR A 52 5.21 9.81 3.05
N PHE A 53 5.67 8.86 2.23
CA PHE A 53 6.60 9.13 1.14
C PHE A 53 6.30 8.22 -0.06
N ARG A 54 6.46 8.79 -1.26
CA ARG A 54 6.37 8.06 -2.53
C ARG A 54 7.40 8.62 -3.50
N SER A 55 8.01 7.75 -4.27
CA SER A 55 8.98 8.08 -5.32
C SER A 55 8.75 7.25 -6.57
N GLY A 56 9.11 7.82 -7.72
CA GLY A 56 9.22 7.09 -8.99
C GLY A 56 10.56 6.38 -9.17
N GLU A 57 11.54 6.66 -8.29
CA GLU A 57 12.83 5.99 -8.33
C GLU A 57 12.72 4.55 -7.80
N PRO A 58 13.52 3.61 -8.32
CA PRO A 58 13.62 2.28 -7.73
C PRO A 58 14.07 2.34 -6.26
N ILE A 59 13.44 1.52 -5.39
CA ILE A 59 13.76 1.50 -3.95
C ILE A 59 15.24 1.24 -3.67
N PHE A 60 15.90 0.43 -4.51
CA PHE A 60 17.30 0.04 -4.34
C PHE A 60 18.32 1.09 -4.80
N SER A 61 17.85 2.15 -5.46
CA SER A 61 18.64 3.30 -5.91
C SER A 61 18.34 4.56 -5.09
N SER A 62 17.29 4.56 -4.27
CA SER A 62 16.82 5.73 -3.52
C SER A 62 17.50 5.84 -2.15
N ASP A 63 18.13 6.98 -1.88
CA ASP A 63 18.71 7.27 -0.55
C ASP A 63 17.63 7.49 0.52
N ASP A 64 16.50 8.07 0.13
CA ASP A 64 15.32 8.22 0.99
C ASP A 64 14.84 6.86 1.52
N ALA A 65 14.96 5.79 0.71
CA ALA A 65 14.55 4.44 1.12
C ALA A 65 15.37 3.90 2.28
N ARG A 66 16.66 4.25 2.36
CA ARG A 66 17.56 3.82 3.45
C ARG A 66 17.28 4.56 4.76
N GLY A 67 16.84 5.82 4.66
CA GLY A 67 16.53 6.68 5.81
C GLY A 67 15.06 6.74 6.22
N PHE A 68 14.17 6.01 5.53
CA PHE A 68 12.72 6.20 5.65
C PHE A 68 12.17 5.90 7.06
N PHE A 69 12.64 4.82 7.68
CA PHE A 69 12.26 4.42 9.04
C PHE A 69 13.28 4.93 10.06
N ASP A 70 12.81 5.42 11.20
CA ASP A 70 13.68 5.90 12.29
C ASP A 70 13.91 4.78 13.32
N SER A 71 15.15 4.30 13.42
CA SER A 71 15.54 3.22 14.33
C SER A 71 15.34 3.55 15.82
N ARG A 72 15.26 4.85 16.17
CA ARG A 72 15.09 5.33 17.55
C ARG A 72 13.63 5.30 18.03
N VAL A 73 12.68 5.12 17.12
CA VAL A 73 11.26 5.02 17.45
C VAL A 73 11.00 3.69 18.15
N SER A 74 10.55 3.73 19.40
CA SER A 74 10.32 2.51 20.20
C SER A 74 9.12 1.68 19.70
N GLN A 75 8.07 2.34 19.23
CA GLN A 75 6.83 1.73 18.76
C GLN A 75 6.25 2.50 17.57
N MET A 76 5.97 1.77 16.50
CA MET A 76 5.31 2.28 15.30
C MET A 76 4.46 1.20 14.62
N ALA A 77 3.64 1.65 13.67
CA ALA A 77 3.04 0.80 12.65
C ALA A 77 3.33 1.39 11.27
N GLY A 78 3.65 0.57 10.27
CA GLY A 78 4.03 1.06 8.95
C GLY A 78 3.90 0.04 7.84
N LEU A 79 3.88 0.54 6.60
CA LEU A 79 3.90 -0.21 5.35
C LEU A 79 5.04 0.32 4.47
N SER A 80 5.64 -0.57 3.68
CA SER A 80 6.59 -0.20 2.63
C SER A 80 6.35 -1.09 1.41
N HIS A 81 6.49 -0.51 0.21
CA HIS A 81 6.16 -1.16 -1.04
C HIS A 81 7.15 -0.79 -2.15
N ALA A 82 7.77 -1.81 -2.75
CA ALA A 82 8.58 -1.71 -3.96
C ALA A 82 7.74 -2.14 -5.16
N ARG A 83 7.58 -1.22 -6.12
CA ARG A 83 6.59 -1.36 -7.19
C ARG A 83 7.15 -2.08 -8.42
N LYS A 84 6.32 -2.97 -8.96
CA LYS A 84 6.42 -3.52 -10.31
C LYS A 84 5.03 -3.39 -10.96
N ALA A 85 4.88 -2.46 -11.89
CA ALA A 85 3.58 -2.19 -12.49
C ALA A 85 3.06 -3.42 -13.26
N ALA A 86 1.77 -3.72 -13.09
CA ALA A 86 1.09 -4.71 -13.91
C ALA A 86 0.95 -4.22 -15.36
N PRO A 87 0.75 -5.11 -16.35
CA PRO A 87 0.56 -4.70 -17.73
C PRO A 87 -0.56 -3.65 -17.87
N ASN A 88 -0.31 -2.58 -18.62
CA ASN A 88 -1.25 -1.48 -18.86
C ASN A 88 -1.63 -0.62 -17.63
N GLU A 89 -0.99 -0.81 -16.46
CA GLU A 89 -1.10 0.16 -15.37
C GLU A 89 -0.18 1.37 -15.62
N PRO A 90 -0.61 2.59 -15.24
CA PRO A 90 0.16 3.79 -15.48
C PRO A 90 1.46 3.81 -14.66
N VAL A 91 2.54 4.35 -15.22
CA VAL A 91 3.83 4.55 -14.55
C VAL A 91 4.23 6.01 -14.65
N ARG A 92 3.65 6.86 -13.79
CA ARG A 92 3.87 8.31 -13.75
C ARG A 92 4.69 8.70 -12.52
N GLY A 93 5.73 7.92 -12.23
CA GLY A 93 6.60 8.12 -11.08
C GLY A 93 5.85 8.03 -9.74
N ALA A 94 6.12 8.97 -8.83
CA ALA A 94 5.59 8.96 -7.46
C ALA A 94 4.05 8.95 -7.37
N TYR A 95 3.35 9.42 -8.40
CA TYR A 95 1.88 9.43 -8.44
C TYR A 95 1.28 8.03 -8.39
N ASP A 96 1.94 7.04 -9.00
CA ASP A 96 1.44 5.67 -9.10
C ASP A 96 2.12 4.69 -8.14
N SER A 97 3.07 5.18 -7.33
CA SER A 97 3.66 4.40 -6.25
C SER A 97 2.68 4.27 -5.09
N HIS A 98 2.66 3.09 -4.48
CA HIS A 98 1.98 2.83 -3.20
C HIS A 98 2.71 3.51 -2.03
N PRO A 99 2.06 3.68 -0.86
CA PRO A 99 0.64 3.41 -0.57
C PRO A 99 -0.32 4.44 -1.16
N PHE A 100 -1.59 4.08 -1.26
CA PHE A 100 -2.72 5.02 -1.44
C PHE A 100 -3.52 5.12 -0.14
N SER A 101 -4.44 6.09 -0.03
CA SER A 101 -5.22 6.27 1.19
C SER A 101 -6.72 6.41 0.93
N ALA A 102 -7.52 6.03 1.92
CA ALA A 102 -8.97 6.20 1.97
C ALA A 102 -9.39 6.79 3.33
N HIS A 103 -10.43 7.61 3.33
CA HIS A 103 -11.06 8.18 4.51
C HIS A 103 -12.34 7.42 4.89
N LEU A 104 -12.30 6.71 6.02
CA LEU A 104 -13.41 5.88 6.49
C LEU A 104 -13.94 6.41 7.82
N GLY A 105 -14.74 7.48 7.77
CA GLY A 105 -15.18 8.22 8.96
C GLY A 105 -13.99 8.88 9.67
N ASP A 106 -13.74 8.50 10.92
CA ASP A 106 -12.60 9.00 11.73
C ASP A 106 -11.27 8.29 11.43
N ASP A 107 -11.29 7.27 10.57
CA ASP A 107 -10.11 6.52 10.19
C ASP A 107 -9.48 7.08 8.91
N LEU A 108 -8.15 7.27 8.94
CA LEU A 108 -7.33 7.36 7.75
C LEU A 108 -6.69 5.99 7.51
N VAL A 109 -6.97 5.39 6.36
CA VAL A 109 -6.50 4.05 6.00
C VAL A 109 -5.52 4.17 4.85
N PHE A 110 -4.32 3.62 5.00
CA PHE A 110 -3.37 3.46 3.90
C PHE A 110 -3.39 2.03 3.38
N VAL A 111 -3.28 1.87 2.06
CA VAL A 111 -3.39 0.59 1.35
C VAL A 111 -2.17 0.39 0.47
N THR A 112 -1.53 -0.77 0.59
CA THR A 112 -0.57 -1.29 -0.39
C THR A 112 -1.12 -2.58 -0.98
N HIS A 113 -0.84 -2.84 -2.26
CA HIS A 113 -1.40 -3.97 -2.99
C HIS A 113 -0.33 -4.62 -3.86
N ASN A 114 -0.15 -5.92 -3.69
CA ASN A 114 0.62 -6.74 -4.60
C ASN A 114 -0.34 -7.61 -5.41
N GLY A 115 -0.71 -7.14 -6.60
CA GLY A 115 -1.61 -7.83 -7.48
C GLY A 115 -2.20 -6.95 -8.56
N TRP A 116 -3.41 -7.29 -9.03
CA TRP A 116 -4.06 -6.56 -10.10
C TRP A 116 -5.59 -6.65 -10.02
N ILE A 117 -6.26 -5.49 -9.98
CA ILE A 117 -7.73 -5.37 -10.00
C ILE A 117 -8.20 -4.73 -11.32
N ASP A 118 -9.22 -5.30 -11.95
CA ASP A 118 -9.90 -4.68 -13.09
C ASP A 118 -10.80 -3.53 -12.61
N LYS A 119 -10.19 -2.34 -12.48
CA LYS A 119 -10.84 -1.11 -12.03
C LYS A 119 -12.08 -0.70 -12.82
N ARG A 120 -12.25 -1.18 -14.07
CA ARG A 120 -13.45 -0.89 -14.89
C ARG A 120 -14.70 -1.59 -14.35
N LYS A 121 -14.53 -2.70 -13.63
CA LYS A 121 -15.63 -3.49 -13.08
C LYS A 121 -16.06 -3.06 -11.68
N LEU A 122 -15.35 -2.12 -11.05
CA LEU A 122 -15.63 -1.68 -9.67
C LEU A 122 -16.89 -0.82 -9.55
N GLY A 123 -17.45 -0.32 -10.66
CA GLY A 123 -18.66 0.51 -10.64
C GLY A 123 -18.44 1.88 -10.00
N LEU A 124 -17.28 2.51 -10.24
CA LEU A 124 -16.96 3.85 -9.75
C LEU A 124 -17.56 4.92 -10.68
N GLU A 125 -18.86 5.16 -10.55
CA GLU A 125 -19.59 6.16 -11.34
C GLU A 125 -18.97 7.56 -11.22
N GLY A 126 -18.83 8.26 -12.35
CA GLY A 126 -18.24 9.61 -12.38
C GLY A 126 -16.71 9.65 -12.27
N VAL A 127 -16.04 8.50 -12.10
CA VAL A 127 -14.57 8.40 -12.04
C VAL A 127 -14.00 7.89 -13.36
N ASP A 128 -13.08 8.65 -13.95
CA ASP A 128 -12.28 8.19 -15.09
C ASP A 128 -11.16 7.25 -14.62
N VAL A 129 -11.49 5.97 -14.49
CA VAL A 129 -10.57 4.94 -13.97
C VAL A 129 -9.32 4.74 -14.83
N SER A 130 -9.27 5.28 -16.06
CA SER A 130 -8.06 5.22 -16.90
C SER A 130 -6.93 6.10 -16.35
N LYS A 131 -7.26 7.09 -15.51
CA LYS A 131 -6.32 8.07 -14.96
C LYS A 131 -5.75 7.71 -13.60
N ILE A 132 -6.21 6.63 -12.98
CA ILE A 132 -5.77 6.18 -11.66
C ILE A 132 -5.29 4.74 -11.75
N ASN A 133 -4.43 4.31 -10.84
CA ASN A 133 -4.08 2.89 -10.75
C ASN A 133 -5.19 2.10 -10.04
N ASP A 134 -5.13 0.79 -10.13
CA ASP A 134 -6.10 -0.13 -9.55
C ASP A 134 -6.23 -0.04 -8.02
N THR A 135 -5.15 0.27 -7.31
CA THR A 135 -5.17 0.43 -5.85
C THR A 135 -5.81 1.75 -5.43
N GLU A 136 -5.56 2.83 -6.16
CA GLU A 136 -6.28 4.09 -5.97
C GLU A 136 -7.78 3.91 -6.23
N ALA A 137 -8.14 3.16 -7.29
CA ALA A 137 -9.53 2.80 -7.56
C ALA A 137 -10.14 1.95 -6.42
N PHE A 138 -9.36 1.02 -5.84
CA PHE A 138 -9.80 0.26 -4.66
C PHE A 138 -10.00 1.15 -3.43
N CYS A 139 -9.16 2.16 -3.20
CA CYS A 139 -9.38 3.15 -2.14
C CYS A 139 -10.70 3.90 -2.33
N LEU A 140 -11.03 4.34 -3.55
CA LEU A 140 -12.31 4.97 -3.85
C LEU A 140 -13.49 4.02 -3.62
N LEU A 141 -13.31 2.73 -3.91
CA LEU A 141 -14.32 1.71 -3.61
C LEU A 141 -14.55 1.58 -2.09
N LEU A 142 -13.48 1.58 -1.29
CA LEU A 142 -13.59 1.55 0.18
C LEU A 142 -14.41 2.75 0.68
N GLU A 143 -14.13 3.95 0.17
CA GLU A 143 -14.88 5.15 0.53
C GLU A 143 -16.35 5.07 0.09
N LYS A 144 -16.61 4.60 -1.14
CA LYS A 144 -17.97 4.40 -1.67
C LYS A 144 -18.79 3.43 -0.84
N LEU A 145 -18.18 2.33 -0.40
CA LEU A 145 -18.86 1.27 0.35
C LEU A 145 -18.84 1.49 1.87
N TYR A 146 -18.27 2.61 2.34
CA TYR A 146 -18.20 2.89 3.76
C TYR A 146 -19.60 3.01 4.37
N SER A 147 -19.94 2.04 5.21
CA SER A 147 -21.21 1.99 5.94
C SER A 147 -21.01 1.96 7.46
N GLY A 148 -19.84 2.40 7.92
CA GLY A 148 -19.41 2.31 9.32
C GLY A 148 -18.53 1.10 9.61
N GLY A 149 -17.37 1.38 10.21
CA GLY A 149 -16.40 0.37 10.66
C GLY A 149 -15.42 -0.10 9.57
N PHE A 150 -14.12 -0.08 9.89
CA PHE A 150 -13.04 -0.47 8.99
C PHE A 150 -13.17 -1.91 8.47
N THR A 151 -13.27 -2.91 9.34
CA THR A 151 -13.26 -4.34 8.95
C THR A 151 -14.40 -4.67 7.99
N ARG A 152 -15.63 -4.28 8.34
CA ARG A 152 -16.81 -4.50 7.49
C ARG A 152 -16.66 -3.83 6.12
N THR A 153 -16.10 -2.62 6.08
CA THR A 153 -15.88 -1.91 4.81
C THR A 153 -14.89 -2.66 3.92
N VAL A 154 -13.80 -3.17 4.49
CA VAL A 154 -12.83 -3.98 3.75
C VAL A 154 -13.45 -5.29 3.27
N GLU A 155 -14.18 -6.01 4.13
CA GLU A 155 -14.88 -7.24 3.75
C GLU A 155 -15.87 -7.00 2.60
N ASN A 156 -16.69 -5.95 2.68
CA ASN A 156 -17.62 -5.59 1.61
C ASN A 156 -16.92 -5.24 0.30
N ALA A 157 -15.80 -4.50 0.36
CA ALA A 157 -15.03 -4.16 -0.83
C ALA A 157 -14.38 -5.40 -1.47
N LEU A 158 -13.87 -6.32 -0.67
CA LEU A 158 -13.33 -7.60 -1.16
C LEU A 158 -14.43 -8.44 -1.81
N SER A 159 -15.57 -8.63 -1.13
CA SER A 159 -16.72 -9.35 -1.68
C SER A 159 -17.17 -8.73 -3.01
N HIS A 160 -17.30 -7.40 -3.08
CA HIS A 160 -17.64 -6.70 -4.32
C HIS A 160 -16.64 -6.98 -5.45
N VAL A 161 -15.33 -6.93 -5.17
CA VAL A 161 -14.28 -7.25 -6.17
C VAL A 161 -14.44 -8.66 -6.72
N TYR A 162 -14.76 -9.65 -5.87
CA TYR A 162 -15.00 -11.03 -6.31
C TYR A 162 -16.32 -11.18 -7.07
N GLU A 163 -17.41 -10.59 -6.57
CA GLU A 163 -18.76 -10.68 -7.14
C GLU A 163 -18.81 -10.12 -8.56
N VAL A 164 -18.12 -9.00 -8.81
CA VAL A 164 -18.05 -8.39 -10.15
C VAL A 164 -16.94 -8.99 -11.02
N GLY A 165 -16.19 -9.98 -10.52
CA GLY A 165 -15.10 -10.63 -11.24
C GLY A 165 -13.97 -9.66 -11.62
N ALA A 166 -13.64 -8.72 -10.72
CA ALA A 166 -12.55 -7.76 -10.90
C ALA A 166 -11.18 -8.29 -10.43
N ASN A 167 -11.13 -9.44 -9.76
CA ASN A 167 -9.91 -10.10 -9.28
C ASN A 167 -9.11 -10.80 -10.40
N ILE A 168 -8.58 -10.02 -11.35
CA ILE A 168 -7.84 -10.52 -12.52
C ILE A 168 -6.39 -10.94 -12.21
N GLY A 169 -5.88 -10.60 -11.03
CA GLY A 169 -4.60 -11.04 -10.50
C GLY A 169 -4.69 -11.37 -9.02
N ALA A 170 -3.53 -11.41 -8.34
CA ALA A 170 -3.50 -11.56 -6.89
C ALA A 170 -4.20 -10.38 -6.17
N LEU A 171 -4.62 -10.60 -4.93
CA LEU A 171 -5.31 -9.61 -4.11
C LEU A 171 -4.66 -9.48 -2.72
N ASN A 172 -3.33 -9.50 -2.67
CA ASN A 172 -2.58 -9.38 -1.41
C ASN A 172 -2.55 -7.91 -0.98
N LEU A 173 -3.24 -7.58 0.11
CA LEU A 173 -3.49 -6.20 0.53
C LEU A 173 -3.01 -5.99 1.96
N PHE A 174 -2.17 -4.97 2.17
CA PHE A 174 -1.85 -4.52 3.53
C PHE A 174 -2.49 -3.18 3.80
N PHE A 175 -3.06 -3.07 5.00
CA PHE A 175 -3.74 -1.90 5.47
C PHE A 175 -3.04 -1.36 6.71
N LEU A 176 -2.83 -0.05 6.75
CA LEU A 176 -2.46 0.68 7.96
C LEU A 176 -3.60 1.61 8.33
N ARG A 177 -4.27 1.31 9.43
CA ARG A 177 -5.36 2.12 9.97
C ARG A 177 -4.83 3.11 11.01
N VAL A 178 -5.21 4.38 10.85
CA VAL A 178 -4.89 5.48 11.77
C VAL A 178 -6.20 6.14 12.23
N THR A 179 -6.57 5.93 13.50
CA THR A 179 -7.76 6.51 14.10
C THR A 179 -7.49 7.94 14.61
N ARG A 180 -8.31 8.92 14.24
CA ARG A 180 -8.16 10.33 14.67
C ARG A 180 -8.32 10.55 16.19
N GLY A 181 -8.89 9.60 16.92
CA GLY A 181 -9.08 9.65 18.39
C GLY A 181 -7.90 9.17 19.26
N GLY A 182 -6.70 8.93 18.69
CA GLY A 182 -5.51 8.52 19.45
C GLY A 182 -5.46 7.05 19.91
N GLY A 183 -6.48 6.26 19.57
CA GLY A 183 -6.59 4.84 19.89
C GLY A 183 -6.18 3.90 18.75
N LEU A 184 -5.56 2.77 19.14
CA LEU A 184 -5.08 1.60 18.38
C LEU A 184 -4.67 1.84 16.90
N ARG A 185 -3.36 1.79 16.65
CA ARG A 185 -2.79 1.64 15.31
C ARG A 185 -2.65 0.16 15.00
N SER A 186 -3.28 -0.28 13.93
CA SER A 186 -3.24 -1.67 13.48
C SER A 186 -2.71 -1.73 12.06
N VAL A 187 -1.81 -2.68 11.84
CA VAL A 187 -1.54 -3.21 10.52
C VAL A 187 -2.43 -4.43 10.36
N LEU A 188 -3.28 -4.44 9.33
CA LEU A 188 -4.05 -5.61 8.93
C LEU A 188 -3.44 -6.13 7.63
N LEU A 189 -3.18 -7.44 7.59
CA LEU A 189 -2.63 -8.13 6.42
C LEU A 189 -3.73 -9.08 5.94
N LEU A 190 -4.14 -8.95 4.68
CA LEU A 190 -5.15 -9.79 4.03
C LEU A 190 -4.58 -10.39 2.74
#